data_AF-A0A955IHV7-F1
#
_entry.id   AF-A0A955IHV7-F1
#
_cell.length_a   1.000
_cell.length_b   1.000
_cell.length_c   1.000
_cell.angle_alpha   90.00
_cell.angle_beta   90.00
_cell.angle_gamma   90.00
#
_symmetry.space_group_name_H-M   'P 1'
#
loop_
_entity.id
_entity.type
_entity.pdbx_description
1 polymer ?
#
loop_
_entity_poly.entity_id
_entity_poly.type
_entity_poly.pdbx_seq_one_letter_code
_entity_poly.pdbx_strand_id
1 'polypeptide(L)'
;KKDGGSKLMCDLGRAVAVAEAVRGALPDAIPLTCKMRLGWDEAAYEGGCAADLACRLVGVGVAAITVHGRTTEMRFKGQCRHEGIRRVVEAIAALTGSYGGGGVPVIGNGDVRTPEDCLRMLRETGCAGVMIGRGSLGAPWIFRDCWALQTAGVVPPPPSEDEKIAIIRRWFDRMIGFRSERHALAQIRSRISWLGKEINGSHCRWLKDAIRAAQTPGDVHAALDAWLAGERGQLPNAEFAEAGAE
;
A
#
# COMPACT_ATOMS: atom_id res chain seq x y z
N LYS A 1 12.78 18.48 0.32
CA LYS A 1 12.97 18.24 -1.13
C LYS A 1 11.85 18.97 -1.86
N LYS A 2 12.15 19.98 -2.69
CA LYS A 2 11.12 20.92 -3.19
C LYS A 2 10.50 20.54 -4.55
N ASP A 3 11.12 19.65 -5.33
CA ASP A 3 10.69 19.39 -6.72
C ASP A 3 10.52 17.89 -7.05
N GLY A 4 10.00 17.10 -6.12
CA GLY A 4 9.83 15.65 -6.31
C GLY A 4 8.41 15.16 -6.05
N GLY A 5 8.15 13.89 -6.34
CA GLY A 5 6.83 13.29 -6.16
C GLY A 5 5.80 13.92 -7.11
N SER A 6 4.57 14.10 -6.65
CA SER A 6 3.49 14.58 -7.50
C SER A 6 3.59 16.06 -7.89
N LYS A 7 4.55 16.81 -7.34
CA LYS A 7 4.85 18.18 -7.83
C LYS A 7 5.35 18.17 -9.27
N LEU A 8 5.94 17.07 -9.73
CA LEU A 8 6.33 16.88 -11.13
C LEU A 8 5.13 16.90 -12.08
N MET A 9 3.90 16.66 -11.60
CA MET A 9 2.71 16.75 -12.45
C MET A 9 2.31 18.20 -12.78
N CYS A 10 2.93 19.21 -12.16
CA CYS A 10 2.79 20.61 -12.57
C CYS A 10 3.67 20.97 -13.78
N ASP A 11 4.64 20.11 -14.14
CA ASP A 11 5.57 20.31 -15.25
C ASP A 11 5.88 18.95 -15.89
N LEU A 12 5.04 18.58 -16.86
CA LEU A 12 5.15 17.27 -17.51
C LEU A 12 6.47 17.11 -18.28
N GLY A 13 7.03 18.20 -18.81
CA GLY A 13 8.34 18.18 -19.47
C GLY A 13 9.44 17.77 -18.51
N ARG A 14 9.47 18.37 -17.32
CA ARG A 14 10.40 17.98 -16.26
C ARG A 14 10.16 16.57 -15.75
N ALA A 15 8.90 16.13 -15.65
CA ALA A 15 8.58 14.75 -15.27
C ALA A 15 9.16 13.73 -16.26
N VAL A 16 9.01 14.00 -17.57
CA VAL A 16 9.57 13.18 -18.65
C VAL A 16 11.09 13.19 -18.62
N ALA A 17 11.71 14.36 -18.51
CA ALA A 17 13.18 14.48 -18.45
C ALA A 17 13.79 13.68 -17.28
N VAL A 18 13.11 13.64 -16.13
CA VAL A 18 13.52 12.78 -15.00
C VAL A 18 13.42 11.30 -15.36
N ALA A 19 12.33 10.89 -16.02
CA ALA A 19 12.15 9.50 -16.43
C ALA A 19 13.19 9.08 -17.48
N GLU A 20 13.49 9.93 -18.46
CA GLU A 20 14.53 9.71 -19.48
C GLU A 20 15.91 9.58 -18.86
N ALA A 21 16.27 10.48 -17.94
CA ALA A 21 17.55 10.43 -17.24
C ALA A 21 17.71 9.13 -16.44
N VAL A 22 16.65 8.67 -15.75
CA VAL A 22 16.68 7.39 -15.04
C VAL A 22 16.74 6.23 -16.02
N ARG A 23 15.99 6.27 -17.13
CA ARG A 23 15.99 5.20 -18.13
C ARG A 23 17.37 5.02 -18.76
N GLY A 24 18.02 6.11 -19.14
CA GLY A 24 19.37 6.09 -19.74
C GLY A 24 20.47 5.67 -18.77
N ALA A 25 20.25 5.79 -17.46
CA ALA A 25 21.19 5.32 -16.43
C ALA A 25 21.03 3.84 -16.07
N LEU A 26 19.91 3.21 -16.46
CA LEU A 26 19.59 1.83 -16.11
C LEU A 26 19.89 0.88 -17.28
N PRO A 27 20.51 -0.30 -17.03
CA PRO A 27 20.63 -1.34 -18.05
C PRO A 27 19.27 -1.74 -18.62
N ASP A 28 19.23 -2.14 -19.90
CA ASP A 28 17.99 -2.49 -20.61
C ASP A 28 17.18 -3.59 -19.92
N ALA A 29 17.88 -4.56 -19.30
CA ALA A 29 17.27 -5.66 -18.56
C ALA A 29 16.53 -5.22 -17.28
N ILE A 30 16.79 -4.00 -16.78
CA ILE A 30 16.17 -3.49 -15.57
C ILE A 30 14.92 -2.67 -15.94
N PRO A 31 13.70 -3.14 -15.61
CA PRO A 31 12.48 -2.43 -15.95
C PRO A 31 12.33 -1.13 -15.13
N LEU A 32 12.03 -0.03 -15.80
CA LEU A 32 11.66 1.24 -15.16
C LEU A 32 10.14 1.30 -15.02
N THR A 33 9.63 1.57 -13.82
CA THR A 33 8.19 1.80 -13.61
C THR A 33 7.95 3.17 -13.00
N CYS A 34 6.78 3.76 -13.27
CA CYS A 34 6.40 5.07 -12.72
C CYS A 34 5.14 4.97 -11.88
N LYS A 35 5.07 5.74 -10.79
CA LYS A 35 3.87 5.88 -9.96
C LYS A 35 3.45 7.34 -9.87
N MET A 36 2.20 7.61 -10.20
CA MET A 36 1.65 8.98 -10.24
C MET A 36 0.26 9.08 -9.62
N ARG A 37 -0.23 10.32 -9.55
CA ARG A 37 -1.59 10.69 -9.16
C ARG A 37 -2.39 11.09 -10.41
N LEU A 38 -3.62 11.58 -10.22
CA LEU A 38 -4.45 12.06 -11.32
C LEU A 38 -4.10 13.48 -11.81
N GLY A 39 -3.20 14.17 -11.11
CA GLY A 39 -2.85 15.57 -11.34
C GLY A 39 -2.47 16.25 -10.03
N TRP A 40 -2.12 17.53 -10.10
CA TRP A 40 -1.89 18.36 -8.91
C TRP A 40 -3.23 18.67 -8.21
N ASP A 41 -4.14 19.30 -8.94
CA ASP A 41 -5.43 19.81 -8.51
C ASP A 41 -6.56 19.30 -9.44
N GLU A 42 -7.76 19.87 -9.28
CA GLU A 42 -8.93 19.50 -10.09
C GLU A 42 -8.77 19.91 -11.56
N ALA A 43 -8.26 21.10 -11.83
CA ALA A 43 -8.07 21.59 -13.20
C ALA A 43 -7.11 20.69 -13.98
N ALA A 44 -6.01 20.25 -13.34
CA ALA A 44 -5.09 19.29 -13.94
C ALA A 44 -5.77 17.94 -14.23
N TYR A 45 -6.64 17.47 -13.34
CA TYR A 45 -7.41 16.23 -13.55
C TYR A 45 -8.38 16.36 -14.73
N GLU A 46 -9.17 17.42 -14.78
CA GLU A 46 -10.13 17.69 -15.86
C GLU A 46 -9.43 17.86 -17.21
N GLY A 47 -8.27 18.52 -17.22
CA GLY A 47 -7.40 18.68 -18.38
C GLY A 47 -6.66 17.42 -18.82
N GLY A 48 -6.87 16.26 -18.17
CA GLY A 48 -6.28 14.99 -18.61
C GLY A 48 -4.79 14.83 -18.30
N CYS A 49 -4.25 15.59 -17.34
CA CYS A 49 -2.81 15.60 -16.98
C CYS A 49 -2.22 14.19 -16.80
N ALA A 50 -2.93 13.29 -16.12
CA ALA A 50 -2.45 11.93 -15.91
C ALA A 50 -2.40 11.09 -17.19
N ALA A 51 -3.36 11.26 -18.11
CA ALA A 51 -3.35 10.53 -19.38
C ALA A 51 -2.24 11.03 -20.29
N ASP A 52 -2.04 12.36 -20.38
CA ASP A 52 -0.94 12.95 -21.15
C ASP A 52 0.42 12.47 -20.61
N LEU A 53 0.64 12.58 -19.29
CA LEU A 53 1.88 12.10 -18.68
C LEU A 53 2.08 10.61 -18.90
N ALA A 54 1.04 9.78 -18.82
CA ALA A 54 1.14 8.35 -19.07
C ALA A 54 1.67 8.06 -20.48
N CYS A 55 1.07 8.67 -21.49
CA CYS A 55 1.46 8.47 -22.89
C CYS A 55 2.90 8.91 -23.14
N ARG A 56 3.32 10.04 -22.55
CA ARG A 56 4.74 10.48 -22.65
C ARG A 56 5.69 9.49 -21.99
N LEU A 57 5.33 8.97 -20.81
CA LEU A 57 6.14 7.96 -20.11
C LEU A 57 6.23 6.64 -20.89
N VAL A 58 5.17 6.23 -21.61
CA VAL A 58 5.25 5.10 -22.54
C VAL A 58 6.32 5.35 -23.61
N GLY A 59 6.39 6.56 -24.17
CA GLY A 59 7.45 6.96 -25.11
C GLY A 59 8.87 6.90 -24.55
N VAL A 60 9.03 7.07 -23.23
CA VAL A 60 10.32 6.91 -22.53
C VAL A 60 10.73 5.42 -22.39
N GLY A 61 9.80 4.48 -22.57
CA GLY A 61 10.07 3.05 -22.39
C GLY A 61 9.88 2.57 -20.95
N VAL A 62 8.89 3.11 -20.23
CA VAL A 62 8.49 2.56 -18.93
C VAL A 62 7.81 1.20 -19.10
N ALA A 63 8.13 0.25 -18.22
CA ALA A 63 7.60 -1.11 -18.23
C ALA A 63 6.21 -1.23 -17.55
N ALA A 64 5.84 -0.28 -16.68
CA ALA A 64 4.51 -0.22 -16.06
C ALA A 64 4.24 1.16 -15.45
N ILE A 65 2.95 1.53 -15.33
CA ILE A 65 2.53 2.77 -14.69
C ILE A 65 1.49 2.49 -13.61
N THR A 66 1.75 2.91 -12.37
CA THR A 66 0.77 2.87 -11.28
C THR A 66 0.07 4.20 -11.12
N VAL A 67 -1.26 4.22 -11.15
CA VAL A 67 -2.06 5.45 -10.99
C VAL A 67 -2.83 5.39 -9.69
N HIS A 68 -2.55 6.33 -8.79
CA HIS A 68 -3.42 6.57 -7.64
C HIS A 68 -4.58 7.47 -8.04
N GLY A 69 -5.81 7.01 -7.88
CA GLY A 69 -7.04 7.70 -8.32
C GLY A 69 -7.42 8.95 -7.52
N ARG A 70 -6.47 9.74 -7.05
CA ARG A 70 -6.73 11.06 -6.45
C ARG A 70 -5.74 12.08 -7.01
N THR A 71 -6.14 13.34 -7.05
CA THR A 71 -5.22 14.47 -7.26
C THR A 71 -4.31 14.66 -6.05
N THR A 72 -3.27 15.46 -6.16
CA THR A 72 -2.35 15.73 -5.04
C THR A 72 -3.05 16.44 -3.90
N GLU A 73 -3.84 17.47 -4.20
CA GLU A 73 -4.52 18.31 -3.21
C GLU A 73 -5.58 17.55 -2.40
N MET A 74 -6.23 16.56 -3.00
CA MET A 74 -7.12 15.66 -2.26
C MET A 74 -6.41 14.95 -1.11
N ARG A 75 -5.08 14.77 -1.18
CA ARG A 75 -4.29 13.96 -0.23
C ARG A 75 -4.91 12.57 -0.07
N PHE A 76 -5.58 12.33 1.06
CA PHE A 76 -6.33 11.11 1.39
C PHE A 76 -7.83 11.37 1.64
N LYS A 77 -8.30 12.59 1.39
CA LYS A 77 -9.71 12.99 1.48
C LYS A 77 -10.47 12.57 0.23
N GLY A 78 -11.80 12.59 0.30
CA GLY A 78 -12.68 12.16 -0.78
C GLY A 78 -12.48 10.68 -1.16
N GLN A 79 -13.05 10.28 -2.30
CA GLN A 79 -12.98 8.92 -2.81
C GLN A 79 -11.97 8.81 -3.96
N CYS A 80 -11.35 7.64 -4.10
CA CYS A 80 -10.60 7.28 -5.29
C CYS A 80 -11.50 7.34 -6.54
N ARG A 81 -11.07 8.09 -7.55
CA ARG A 81 -11.75 8.25 -8.84
C ARG A 81 -11.26 7.18 -9.81
N HIS A 82 -12.01 6.09 -9.91
CA HIS A 82 -11.74 5.01 -10.86
C HIS A 82 -11.78 5.51 -12.31
N GLU A 83 -12.68 6.45 -12.62
CA GLU A 83 -12.76 7.11 -13.92
C GLU A 83 -11.42 7.70 -14.39
N GLY A 84 -10.67 8.34 -13.50
CA GLY A 84 -9.36 8.89 -13.85
C GLY A 84 -8.33 7.82 -14.20
N ILE A 85 -8.39 6.67 -13.54
CA ILE A 85 -7.53 5.52 -13.84
C ILE A 85 -7.94 4.91 -15.19
N ARG A 86 -9.25 4.77 -15.44
CA ARG A 86 -9.81 4.28 -16.70
C ARG A 86 -9.35 5.12 -17.90
N ARG A 87 -9.41 6.45 -17.79
CA ARG A 87 -8.91 7.35 -18.85
C ARG A 87 -7.44 7.12 -19.20
N VAL A 88 -6.60 6.82 -18.19
CA VAL A 88 -5.18 6.49 -18.43
C VAL A 88 -5.04 5.15 -19.15
N VAL A 89 -5.82 4.14 -18.74
CA VAL A 89 -5.87 2.83 -19.41
C VAL A 89 -6.25 2.98 -20.89
N GLU A 90 -7.34 3.69 -21.16
CA GLU A 90 -7.87 3.93 -22.51
C GLU A 90 -6.86 4.72 -23.37
N ALA A 91 -6.18 5.73 -22.80
CA ALA A 91 -5.18 6.50 -23.52
C ALA A 91 -3.95 5.66 -23.94
N ILE A 92 -3.44 4.80 -23.05
CA ILE A 92 -2.33 3.90 -23.38
C ILE A 92 -2.77 2.85 -24.41
N ALA A 93 -3.97 2.31 -24.28
CA ALA A 93 -4.53 1.36 -25.24
C ALA A 93 -4.63 1.98 -26.65
N ALA A 94 -5.14 3.21 -26.74
CA ALA A 94 -5.22 3.95 -28.00
C ALA A 94 -3.84 4.23 -28.60
N LEU A 95 -2.84 4.57 -27.77
CA LEU A 95 -1.47 4.84 -28.22
C LEU A 95 -0.75 3.60 -28.78
N THR A 96 -0.96 2.44 -28.15
CA THR A 96 -0.18 1.22 -28.43
C THR A 96 -0.90 0.21 -29.31
N GLY A 97 -2.20 0.41 -29.58
CA GLY A 97 -3.03 -0.51 -30.38
C GLY A 97 -3.33 -1.86 -29.70
N SER A 98 -2.81 -2.09 -28.50
CA SER A 98 -3.00 -3.29 -27.69
C SER A 98 -2.90 -2.93 -26.21
N TYR A 99 -3.72 -3.52 -25.36
CA TYR A 99 -3.67 -3.28 -23.92
C TYR A 99 -3.64 -4.61 -23.15
N GLY A 100 -2.61 -4.80 -22.34
CA GLY A 100 -2.28 -6.09 -21.73
C GLY A 100 -1.63 -7.06 -22.72
N GLY A 101 -0.59 -7.78 -22.30
CA GLY A 101 0.13 -8.77 -23.11
C GLY A 101 1.03 -8.22 -24.24
N GLY A 102 0.75 -7.01 -24.77
CA GLY A 102 1.57 -6.34 -25.79
C GLY A 102 1.79 -4.82 -25.59
N GLY A 103 1.09 -4.19 -24.63
CA GLY A 103 1.23 -2.76 -24.27
C GLY A 103 1.63 -2.55 -22.80
N VAL A 104 1.96 -1.30 -22.42
CA VAL A 104 2.40 -0.96 -21.05
C VAL A 104 1.25 -1.11 -20.04
N PRO A 105 1.35 -1.99 -19.02
CA PRO A 105 0.28 -2.21 -18.05
C PRO A 105 0.09 -1.03 -17.10
N VAL A 106 -1.18 -0.68 -16.84
CA VAL A 106 -1.57 0.24 -15.77
C VAL A 106 -1.95 -0.53 -14.51
N ILE A 107 -1.46 -0.07 -13.36
CA ILE A 107 -1.80 -0.61 -12.04
C ILE A 107 -2.68 0.40 -11.29
N GLY A 108 -3.93 0.03 -11.01
CA GLY A 108 -4.86 0.86 -10.26
C GLY A 108 -4.52 0.92 -8.77
N ASN A 109 -4.65 2.09 -8.15
CA ASN A 109 -4.32 2.28 -6.73
C ASN A 109 -5.29 3.26 -6.05
N GLY A 110 -5.75 2.90 -4.86
CA GLY A 110 -6.53 3.77 -3.99
C GLY A 110 -7.76 3.07 -3.45
N ASP A 111 -8.00 3.26 -2.14
CA ASP A 111 -9.19 2.81 -1.41
C ASP A 111 -9.56 1.32 -1.49
N VAL A 112 -8.62 0.46 -1.88
CA VAL A 112 -8.78 -1.00 -1.81
C VAL A 112 -8.58 -1.47 -0.37
N ARG A 113 -9.67 -1.89 0.27
CA ARG A 113 -9.70 -2.38 1.66
C ARG A 113 -10.27 -3.78 1.79
N THR A 114 -11.01 -4.25 0.79
CA THR A 114 -11.53 -5.61 0.73
C THR A 114 -11.19 -6.28 -0.61
N PRO A 115 -11.33 -7.62 -0.71
CA PRO A 115 -11.22 -8.34 -1.97
C PRO A 115 -12.18 -7.82 -3.06
N GLU A 116 -13.40 -7.44 -2.69
CA GLU A 116 -14.40 -6.90 -3.60
C GLU A 116 -14.00 -5.53 -4.15
N ASP A 117 -13.32 -4.70 -3.34
CA ASP A 117 -12.76 -3.44 -3.81
C ASP A 117 -11.70 -3.66 -4.90
N CYS A 118 -10.89 -4.72 -4.77
CA CYS A 118 -9.90 -5.11 -5.77
C CYS A 118 -10.57 -5.50 -7.10
N LEU A 119 -11.58 -6.37 -7.05
CA LEU A 119 -12.36 -6.74 -8.25
C LEU A 119 -13.11 -5.55 -8.84
N ARG A 120 -13.61 -4.64 -8.01
CA ARG A 120 -14.25 -3.41 -8.47
C ARG A 120 -13.27 -2.50 -9.21
N MET A 121 -12.07 -2.29 -8.66
CA MET A 121 -10.99 -1.54 -9.33
C MET A 121 -10.67 -2.14 -10.71
N LEU A 122 -10.47 -3.46 -10.80
CA LEU A 122 -10.19 -4.14 -12.07
C LEU A 122 -11.32 -3.93 -13.08
N ARG A 123 -12.56 -4.21 -12.69
CA ARG A 123 -13.75 -4.11 -13.57
C ARG A 123 -14.02 -2.69 -14.06
N GLU A 124 -13.97 -1.72 -13.16
CA GLU A 124 -14.36 -0.33 -13.50
C GLU A 124 -13.28 0.42 -14.25
N THR A 125 -12.01 0.05 -14.11
CA THR A 125 -10.91 0.79 -14.73
C THR A 125 -10.29 0.06 -15.92
N GLY A 126 -10.46 -1.26 -16.01
CA GLY A 126 -9.71 -2.09 -16.94
C GLY A 126 -8.21 -2.17 -16.64
N CYS A 127 -7.74 -1.73 -15.46
CA CYS A 127 -6.33 -1.82 -15.12
C CYS A 127 -5.83 -3.27 -15.08
N ALA A 128 -4.55 -3.49 -15.39
CA ALA A 128 -3.95 -4.82 -15.48
C ALA A 128 -3.66 -5.43 -14.10
N GLY A 129 -3.65 -4.61 -13.03
CA GLY A 129 -3.39 -5.05 -11.67
C GLY A 129 -3.74 -3.97 -10.66
N VAL A 130 -3.72 -4.34 -9.38
CA VAL A 130 -4.13 -3.46 -8.28
C VAL A 130 -3.01 -3.36 -7.25
N MET A 131 -2.64 -2.14 -6.88
CA MET A 131 -1.71 -1.88 -5.78
C MET A 131 -2.49 -1.55 -4.51
N ILE A 132 -2.25 -2.32 -3.45
CA ILE A 132 -2.89 -2.17 -2.14
C ILE A 132 -1.91 -1.54 -1.15
N GLY A 133 -2.31 -0.41 -0.55
CA GLY A 133 -1.53 0.32 0.45
C GLY A 133 -2.09 0.12 1.86
N ARG A 134 -2.91 1.07 2.32
CA ARG A 134 -3.42 1.09 3.71
C ARG A 134 -4.19 -0.17 4.13
N GLY A 135 -4.90 -0.82 3.20
CA GLY A 135 -5.66 -2.04 3.49
C GLY A 135 -4.80 -3.20 3.98
N SER A 136 -3.53 -3.29 3.56
CA SER A 136 -2.64 -4.39 3.95
C SER A 136 -1.96 -4.19 5.31
N LEU A 137 -2.04 -3.00 5.90
CA LEU A 137 -1.31 -2.67 7.13
C LEU A 137 -1.87 -3.35 8.39
N GLY A 138 -3.19 -3.59 8.43
CA GLY A 138 -3.85 -4.34 9.52
C GLY A 138 -4.19 -5.78 9.14
N ALA A 139 -4.43 -6.03 7.85
CA ALA A 139 -4.85 -7.31 7.32
C ALA A 139 -3.95 -7.71 6.13
N PRO A 140 -2.69 -8.12 6.35
CA PRO A 140 -1.77 -8.48 5.26
C PRO A 140 -2.27 -9.68 4.43
N TRP A 141 -3.18 -10.50 4.95
CA TRP A 141 -3.85 -11.56 4.19
C TRP A 141 -4.79 -11.05 3.09
N ILE A 142 -5.05 -9.74 2.99
CA ILE A 142 -5.82 -9.15 1.88
C ILE A 142 -5.30 -9.57 0.51
N PHE A 143 -3.98 -9.77 0.34
CA PHE A 143 -3.42 -10.23 -0.93
C PHE A 143 -3.86 -11.66 -1.27
N ARG A 144 -3.87 -12.56 -0.29
CA ARG A 144 -4.41 -13.93 -0.42
C ARG A 144 -5.89 -13.87 -0.79
N ASP A 145 -6.66 -13.04 -0.10
CA ASP A 145 -8.11 -12.97 -0.26
C ASP A 145 -8.50 -12.37 -1.62
N CYS A 146 -7.83 -11.29 -2.05
CA CYS A 146 -7.97 -10.74 -3.40
C CYS A 146 -7.68 -11.78 -4.48
N TRP A 147 -6.57 -12.51 -4.33
CA TRP A 147 -6.19 -13.55 -5.28
C TRP A 147 -7.22 -14.68 -5.34
N ALA A 148 -7.62 -15.21 -4.18
CA ALA A 148 -8.60 -16.29 -4.09
C ALA A 148 -9.97 -15.89 -4.67
N LEU A 149 -10.45 -14.68 -4.37
CA LEU A 149 -11.68 -14.18 -4.96
C LEU A 149 -11.54 -14.02 -6.49
N GLN A 150 -10.39 -13.53 -6.97
CA GLN A 150 -10.15 -13.34 -8.40
C GLN A 150 -10.06 -14.67 -9.17
N THR A 151 -9.41 -15.70 -8.62
CA THR A 151 -9.13 -16.94 -9.35
C THR A 151 -10.14 -18.06 -9.08
N ALA A 152 -10.74 -18.08 -7.90
CA ALA A 152 -11.66 -19.13 -7.45
C ALA A 152 -13.07 -18.63 -7.15
N GLY A 153 -13.31 -17.31 -7.17
CA GLY A 153 -14.63 -16.71 -6.91
C GLY A 153 -15.07 -16.74 -5.45
N VAL A 154 -14.21 -17.19 -4.52
CA VAL A 154 -14.54 -17.35 -3.10
C VAL A 154 -13.42 -16.78 -2.24
N VAL A 155 -13.79 -15.98 -1.23
CA VAL A 155 -12.87 -15.48 -0.20
C VAL A 155 -12.72 -16.57 0.88
N PRO A 156 -11.50 -17.03 1.21
CA PRO A 156 -11.28 -17.96 2.31
C PRO A 156 -11.72 -17.37 3.64
N PRO A 157 -11.99 -18.20 4.67
CA PRO A 157 -12.19 -17.70 6.01
C PRO A 157 -11.06 -16.76 6.46
N PRO A 158 -11.36 -15.73 7.28
CA PRO A 158 -10.31 -14.90 7.85
C PRO A 158 -9.36 -15.77 8.68
N PRO A 159 -8.06 -15.42 8.78
CA PRO A 159 -7.14 -16.17 9.62
C PRO A 159 -7.65 -16.22 11.06
N SER A 160 -7.43 -17.37 11.71
CA SER A 160 -7.62 -17.56 13.14
C SER A 160 -6.77 -16.58 13.95
N GLU A 161 -7.07 -16.43 15.23
CA GLU A 161 -6.26 -15.59 16.11
C GLU A 161 -4.81 -16.06 16.18
N ASP A 162 -4.59 -17.36 16.31
CA ASP A 162 -3.26 -17.97 16.33
C ASP A 162 -2.46 -17.65 15.07
N GLU A 163 -3.10 -17.75 13.89
CA GLU A 163 -2.47 -17.39 12.62
C GLU A 163 -2.14 -15.89 12.55
N LYS A 164 -3.00 -15.02 13.07
CA LYS A 164 -2.74 -13.57 13.13
C LYS A 164 -1.54 -13.26 14.01
N ILE A 165 -1.45 -13.88 15.19
CA ILE A 165 -0.29 -13.74 16.08
C ILE A 165 0.98 -14.29 15.44
N ALA A 166 0.90 -15.44 14.76
CA ALA A 166 2.02 -16.00 14.01
C ALA A 166 2.50 -15.08 12.88
N ILE A 167 1.59 -14.39 12.19
CA ILE A 167 1.93 -13.37 11.17
C ILE A 167 2.69 -12.20 11.81
N ILE A 168 2.24 -11.71 12.97
CA ILE A 168 2.89 -10.60 13.69
C ILE A 168 4.29 -11.02 14.14
N ARG A 169 4.43 -12.21 14.74
CA ARG A 169 5.71 -12.79 15.15
C ARG A 169 6.67 -12.87 13.96
N ARG A 170 6.24 -13.52 12.87
CA ARG A 170 7.05 -13.66 11.66
C ARG A 170 7.47 -12.31 11.08
N TRP A 171 6.56 -11.33 11.04
CA TRP A 171 6.89 -9.98 10.56
C TRP A 171 7.97 -9.33 11.44
N PHE A 172 7.83 -9.42 12.76
CA PHE A 172 8.80 -8.89 13.71
C PHE A 172 10.19 -9.54 13.56
N ASP A 173 10.24 -10.87 13.50
CA ASP A 173 11.50 -11.62 13.34
C ASP A 173 12.20 -11.29 12.03
N ARG A 174 11.44 -11.15 10.94
CA ARG A 174 11.99 -10.74 9.63
C ARG A 174 12.54 -9.32 9.68
N MET A 175 11.91 -8.43 10.43
CA MET A 175 12.41 -7.07 10.60
C MET A 175 13.71 -7.01 11.39
N ILE A 176 13.89 -7.89 12.38
CA ILE A 176 15.17 -8.06 13.06
C ILE A 176 16.23 -8.51 12.04
N GLY A 177 15.94 -9.58 11.29
CA GLY A 177 16.88 -10.16 10.34
C GLY A 177 17.25 -9.25 9.16
N PHE A 178 16.31 -8.49 8.60
CA PHE A 178 16.57 -7.60 7.47
C PHE A 178 17.07 -6.20 7.85
N ARG A 179 16.84 -5.77 9.09
CA ARG A 179 17.18 -4.41 9.55
C ARG A 179 17.99 -4.50 10.84
N SER A 180 17.32 -4.43 11.99
CA SER A 180 17.94 -4.52 13.30
C SER A 180 16.86 -4.63 14.39
N GLU A 181 17.24 -5.10 15.57
CA GLU A 181 16.35 -5.16 16.74
C GLU A 181 15.75 -3.79 17.09
N ARG A 182 16.59 -2.75 17.13
CA ARG A 182 16.16 -1.37 17.39
C ARG A 182 15.09 -0.93 16.39
N HIS A 183 15.27 -1.24 15.11
CA HIS A 183 14.30 -0.90 14.07
C HIS A 183 13.00 -1.69 14.22
N ALA A 184 13.11 -3.01 14.46
CA ALA A 184 11.97 -3.89 14.66
C ALA A 184 11.11 -3.44 15.85
N LEU A 185 11.74 -3.16 17.00
CA LEU A 185 11.07 -2.66 18.20
C LEU A 185 10.37 -1.32 17.95
N ALA A 186 11.02 -0.37 17.28
CA ALA A 186 10.40 0.93 16.98
C ALA A 186 9.16 0.78 16.07
N GLN A 187 9.23 -0.11 15.07
CA GLN A 187 8.11 -0.35 14.18
C GLN A 187 6.98 -1.11 14.86
N ILE A 188 7.22 -2.23 15.56
CA ILE A 188 6.13 -2.99 16.18
C ILE A 188 5.37 -2.14 17.21
N ARG A 189 6.08 -1.36 18.03
CA ARG A 189 5.47 -0.43 19.00
C ARG A 189 4.58 0.62 18.34
N SER A 190 5.02 1.19 17.21
CA SER A 190 4.25 2.21 16.48
C SER A 190 3.13 1.65 15.60
N ARG A 191 3.18 0.37 15.24
CA ARG A 191 2.26 -0.27 14.28
C ARG A 191 1.28 -1.26 14.91
N ILE A 192 1.49 -1.66 16.16
CA ILE A 192 0.64 -2.66 16.84
C ILE A 192 -0.83 -2.24 16.91
N SER A 193 -1.13 -0.94 16.91
CA SER A 193 -2.50 -0.43 16.87
C SER A 193 -3.23 -0.71 15.55
N TRP A 194 -2.50 -0.91 14.44
CA TRP A 194 -3.08 -1.29 13.16
C TRP A 194 -3.35 -2.78 13.10
N LEU A 195 -2.37 -3.58 13.52
CA LEU A 195 -2.46 -5.05 13.58
C LEU A 195 -3.53 -5.50 14.57
N GLY A 196 -3.63 -4.83 15.72
CA GLY A 196 -4.58 -5.17 16.78
C GLY A 196 -6.05 -4.95 16.44
N LYS A 197 -6.38 -4.23 15.36
CA LYS A 197 -7.78 -4.06 14.93
C LYS A 197 -8.44 -5.38 14.54
N GLU A 198 -7.65 -6.28 13.99
CA GLU A 198 -8.11 -7.58 13.48
C GLU A 198 -7.98 -8.71 14.52
N ILE A 199 -7.46 -8.44 15.73
CA ILE A 199 -7.24 -9.42 16.80
C ILE A 199 -8.39 -9.35 17.80
N ASN A 200 -9.00 -10.51 18.13
CA ASN A 200 -10.12 -10.65 19.06
C ASN A 200 -11.21 -9.56 18.94
N GLY A 201 -11.66 -9.24 17.72
CA GLY A 201 -12.64 -8.17 17.51
C GLY A 201 -12.19 -6.79 18.03
N SER A 202 -10.90 -6.46 17.93
CA SER A 202 -10.25 -5.27 18.52
C SER A 202 -10.09 -5.27 20.05
N HIS A 203 -10.52 -6.32 20.76
CA HIS A 203 -10.38 -6.48 22.22
C HIS A 203 -9.01 -7.01 22.64
N CYS A 204 -7.93 -6.37 22.15
CA CYS A 204 -6.54 -6.74 22.40
C CYS A 204 -5.75 -5.64 23.14
N ARG A 205 -6.40 -4.85 24.00
CA ARG A 205 -5.78 -3.74 24.74
C ARG A 205 -4.51 -4.18 25.46
N TRP A 206 -4.62 -5.26 26.23
CA TRP A 206 -3.50 -5.84 26.97
C TRP A 206 -2.28 -6.10 26.07
N LEU A 207 -2.48 -6.78 24.93
CA LEU A 207 -1.39 -7.10 24.00
C LEU A 207 -0.75 -5.85 23.42
N LYS A 208 -1.56 -4.85 23.03
CA LYS A 208 -1.07 -3.57 22.51
C LYS A 208 -0.18 -2.87 23.53
N ASP A 209 -0.59 -2.87 24.80
CA ASP A 209 0.12 -2.17 25.86
C ASP A 209 1.40 -2.92 26.26
N ALA A 210 1.35 -4.26 26.33
CA ALA A 210 2.53 -5.11 26.52
C ALA A 210 3.60 -4.85 25.44
N ILE A 211 3.19 -4.86 24.17
CA ILE A 211 4.09 -4.62 23.04
C ILE A 211 4.64 -3.20 23.04
N ARG A 212 3.85 -2.19 23.42
CA ARG A 212 4.32 -0.80 23.53
C ARG A 212 5.40 -0.63 24.60
N ALA A 213 5.27 -1.35 25.71
CA ALA A 213 6.21 -1.33 26.82
C ALA A 213 7.47 -2.17 26.58
N ALA A 214 7.45 -3.11 25.62
CA ALA A 214 8.57 -3.98 25.29
C ALA A 214 9.87 -3.20 24.99
N GLN A 215 10.95 -3.59 25.66
CA GLN A 215 12.30 -3.03 25.51
C GLN A 215 13.20 -3.94 24.70
N THR A 216 12.93 -5.25 24.72
CA THR A 216 13.71 -6.28 24.03
C THR A 216 12.84 -7.09 23.06
N PRO A 217 13.43 -7.76 22.05
CA PRO A 217 12.71 -8.74 21.24
C PRO A 217 12.06 -9.85 22.08
N GLY A 218 12.72 -10.28 23.16
CA GLY A 218 12.19 -11.27 24.10
C GLY A 218 10.88 -10.82 24.76
N ASP A 219 10.77 -9.54 25.12
CA ASP A 219 9.53 -8.99 25.70
C ASP A 219 8.37 -9.05 24.71
N VAL A 220 8.63 -8.78 23.42
CA VAL A 220 7.62 -8.88 22.36
C VAL A 220 7.20 -10.34 22.20
N HIS A 221 8.15 -11.26 22.13
CA HIS A 221 7.85 -12.70 21.99
C HIS A 221 7.04 -13.21 23.18
N ALA A 222 7.44 -12.87 24.40
CA ALA A 222 6.72 -13.23 25.62
C ALA A 222 5.29 -12.66 25.64
N ALA A 223 5.09 -11.42 25.20
CA ALA A 223 3.76 -10.83 25.11
C ALA A 223 2.85 -11.56 24.10
N LEU A 224 3.40 -12.00 22.97
CA LEU A 224 2.67 -12.78 21.97
C LEU A 224 2.33 -14.19 22.51
N ASP A 225 3.25 -14.84 23.22
CA ASP A 225 3.03 -16.17 23.81
C ASP A 225 2.00 -16.13 24.94
N ALA A 226 2.10 -15.17 25.85
CA ALA A 226 1.13 -14.95 26.92
C ALA A 226 -0.28 -14.66 26.38
N TRP A 227 -0.37 -13.93 25.25
CA TRP A 227 -1.64 -13.71 24.58
C TRP A 227 -2.28 -15.02 24.11
N LEU A 228 -1.51 -15.89 23.45
CA LEU A 228 -1.97 -17.19 22.97
C LEU A 228 -2.35 -18.15 24.10
N ALA A 229 -1.58 -18.15 25.20
CA ALA A 229 -1.87 -18.96 26.37
C ALA A 229 -3.08 -18.47 27.18
N GLY A 230 -3.59 -17.27 26.91
CA GLY A 230 -4.64 -16.64 27.69
C GLY A 230 -4.16 -16.08 29.04
N GLU A 231 -2.85 -16.04 29.28
CA GLU A 231 -2.20 -15.65 30.53
C GLU A 231 -2.03 -14.12 30.64
N ARG A 232 -3.16 -13.41 30.70
CA ARG A 232 -3.23 -11.94 30.64
C ARG A 232 -3.12 -11.31 32.04
N GLY A 233 -1.98 -11.50 32.72
CA GLY A 233 -1.70 -10.90 34.04
C GLY A 233 -1.58 -9.38 34.03
N GLN A 234 -1.30 -8.74 35.18
CA GLN A 234 -1.03 -7.30 35.23
C GLN A 234 0.27 -6.96 34.46
N LEU A 235 0.22 -5.92 33.61
CA LEU A 235 1.40 -5.44 32.90
C LEU A 235 2.35 -4.72 33.89
N PRO A 236 3.68 -4.90 33.78
CA PRO A 236 4.63 -4.34 34.74
C PRO A 236 4.67 -2.82 34.86
N ASN A 237 3.97 -2.03 34.04
CA ASN A 237 3.91 -0.57 34.18
C ASN A 237 2.68 0.00 33.44
N ALA A 238 1.61 0.30 34.18
CA ALA A 238 0.36 0.85 33.67
C ALA A 238 0.26 2.39 33.78
N GLU A 239 1.38 3.13 33.79
CA GLU A 239 1.37 4.59 33.97
C GLU A 239 1.46 5.43 32.69
N PHE A 240 1.62 4.84 31.49
CA PHE A 240 1.75 5.62 30.25
C PHE A 240 0.42 5.83 29.50
N ALA A 241 -0.58 6.36 30.18
CA ALA A 241 -1.88 6.65 29.58
C ALA A 241 -2.46 8.02 29.94
N GLU A 242 -1.67 9.10 29.88
CA GLU A 242 -2.27 10.45 29.97
C GLU A 242 -1.56 11.61 29.24
N ALA A 243 -0.48 11.37 28.46
CA ALA A 243 0.17 12.45 27.72
C ALA A 243 0.11 12.21 26.19
N GLY A 244 -0.91 12.75 25.52
CA GLY A 244 -0.95 12.77 24.06
C GLY A 244 -2.33 12.88 23.44
N ALA A 245 -3.16 13.80 23.94
CA ALA A 245 -4.36 14.27 23.26
C ALA A 245 -4.44 15.80 23.37
N GLU A 246 -3.60 16.48 22.59
CA GLU A 246 -3.87 17.80 22.01
C GLU A 246 -3.37 17.82 20.56
#